data_AF-A0A9E3HUE4-F1
#
_entry.id   AF-A0A9E3HUE4-F1
#
_cell.length_a   1.000
_cell.length_b   1.000
_cell.length_c   1.000
_cell.angle_alpha   90.00
_cell.angle_beta   90.00
_cell.angle_gamma   90.00
#
_symmetry.space_group_name_H-M   'P 1'
#
loop_
_entity.id
_entity.type
_entity.pdbx_description
1 polymer ?
#
loop_
_entity_poly.entity_id
_entity_poly.type
_entity_poly.pdbx_seq_one_letter_code
_entity_poly.pdbx_strand_id
1 'polypeptide(L)'
;MTEIKATEARIPPAIFSAVASGGEPVKVTRHKQAVYIVNENAIRLLQYLEDQYDIREAEKAAAEIESGKAVLFSLEDIKREAGLL
;
A
#
# COMPACT_ATOMS: atom_id res chain seq x y z
N MET A 1 19.35 1.06 -5.88
CA MET A 1 18.27 0.22 -6.44
C MET A 1 18.78 -0.60 -7.62
N THR A 2 18.79 -1.93 -7.48
CA THR A 2 19.24 -2.87 -8.52
C THR A 2 18.09 -3.20 -9.47
N GLU A 3 18.35 -3.20 -10.78
CA GLU A 3 17.38 -3.58 -11.82
C GLU A 3 17.80 -4.86 -12.56
N ILE A 4 16.84 -5.78 -12.79
CA ILE A 4 17.07 -7.04 -13.50
C ILE A 4 16.03 -7.19 -14.62
N LYS A 5 16.47 -7.58 -15.81
CA LYS A 5 15.57 -7.96 -16.92
C LYS A 5 15.14 -9.41 -16.74
N ALA A 6 13.84 -9.67 -16.76
CA ALA A 6 13.25 -11.01 -16.57
C ALA A 6 13.41 -11.94 -17.79
N THR A 7 14.39 -11.68 -18.66
CA THR A 7 14.81 -12.63 -19.71
C THR A 7 15.44 -13.89 -19.11
N GLU A 8 15.88 -13.80 -17.84
CA GLU A 8 16.30 -14.92 -17.00
C GLU A 8 15.11 -15.34 -16.12
N ALA A 9 14.55 -16.52 -16.35
CA ALA A 9 13.36 -17.02 -15.65
C ALA A 9 13.54 -17.24 -14.12
N ARG A 10 14.71 -16.91 -13.55
CA ARG A 10 15.03 -17.15 -12.13
C ARG A 10 15.89 -16.01 -11.58
N ILE A 11 15.40 -15.37 -10.51
CA ILE A 11 16.16 -14.37 -9.75
C ILE A 11 17.40 -15.06 -9.15
N PRO A 12 18.62 -14.51 -9.32
CA PRO A 12 19.82 -15.09 -8.72
C PRO A 12 19.68 -15.25 -7.20
N PRO A 13 20.01 -16.41 -6.62
CA PRO A 13 19.87 -16.65 -5.17
C PRO A 13 20.58 -15.62 -4.31
N ALA A 14 21.74 -15.12 -4.74
CA ALA A 14 22.48 -14.08 -4.02
C ALA A 14 21.68 -12.77 -3.90
N ILE A 15 20.95 -12.39 -4.95
CA ILE A 15 20.12 -11.19 -4.96
C ILE A 15 18.90 -11.39 -4.06
N PHE A 16 18.25 -12.55 -4.16
CA PHE A 16 17.12 -12.88 -3.29
C PHE A 16 17.54 -12.85 -1.81
N SER A 17 18.65 -13.51 -1.46
CA SER A 17 19.18 -13.52 -0.10
C SER A 17 19.49 -12.12 0.41
N ALA A 18 20.09 -11.26 -0.42
CA ALA A 18 20.38 -9.87 -0.05
C ALA A 18 19.11 -9.07 0.28
N VAL A 19 18.05 -9.20 -0.51
CA VAL A 19 16.76 -8.54 -0.23
C VAL A 19 16.10 -9.15 1.02
N ALA A 20 16.12 -10.47 1.14
CA ALA A 20 15.54 -11.18 2.28
C ALA A 20 16.24 -10.85 3.62
N SER A 21 17.53 -10.50 3.60
CA SER A 21 18.27 -10.05 4.79
C SER A 21 18.14 -8.56 5.10
N GLY A 22 17.28 -7.83 4.38
CA GLY A 22 17.03 -6.40 4.62
C GLY A 22 17.84 -5.45 3.72
N GLY A 23 18.42 -5.96 2.63
CA GLY A 23 19.03 -5.13 1.59
C GLY A 23 18.00 -4.32 0.79
N GLU A 24 18.51 -3.50 -0.12
CA GLU A 24 17.66 -2.62 -0.94
C GLU A 24 16.65 -3.40 -1.81
N PRO A 25 15.46 -2.82 -2.07
CA PRO A 25 14.52 -3.34 -3.05
C PRO A 25 15.14 -3.56 -4.43
N VAL A 26 14.69 -4.62 -5.10
CA VAL A 26 15.15 -4.98 -6.45
C VAL A 26 13.98 -4.89 -7.41
N LYS A 27 14.17 -4.14 -8.50
CA LYS A 27 13.17 -4.01 -9.56
C LYS A 27 13.42 -5.05 -10.64
N VAL A 28 12.45 -5.91 -10.88
CA VAL A 28 12.44 -6.91 -11.94
C VAL A 28 11.52 -6.45 -13.06
N THR A 29 12.08 -6.24 -14.25
CA THR A 29 11.31 -5.76 -15.41
C THR A 29 11.17 -6.86 -16.44
N ARG A 30 9.93 -7.21 -16.82
CA ARG A 30 9.61 -8.11 -17.94
C ARG A 30 8.77 -7.35 -18.97
N HIS A 31 9.31 -7.15 -20.17
CA HIS A 31 8.66 -6.34 -21.21
C HIS A 31 8.29 -4.94 -20.68
N LYS A 32 6.97 -4.64 -20.55
CA LYS A 32 6.44 -3.39 -20.02
C LYS A 32 5.94 -3.47 -18.57
N GLN A 33 6.12 -4.62 -17.90
CA GLN A 33 5.70 -4.84 -16.52
C GLN A 33 6.92 -4.81 -15.60
N ALA A 34 6.80 -4.10 -14.48
CA ALA A 34 7.80 -4.07 -13.42
C ALA A 34 7.21 -4.66 -12.14
N VAL A 35 7.98 -5.52 -11.49
CA VAL A 35 7.67 -6.12 -10.19
C VAL A 35 8.83 -5.78 -9.26
N TYR A 36 8.54 -5.50 -7.99
CA TYR A 36 9.56 -5.21 -6.99
C TYR A 36 9.67 -6.36 -6.00
N ILE A 37 10.88 -6.80 -5.74
CA ILE A 37 11.20 -7.71 -4.66
C ILE A 37 11.64 -6.85 -3.48
N VAL A 38 10.98 -7.03 -2.36
CA VAL A 38 11.22 -6.26 -1.13
C VAL A 38 11.31 -7.21 0.05
N ASN A 39 11.95 -6.73 1.11
CA ASN A 39 12.00 -7.45 2.37
C ASN A 39 10.60 -7.55 3.00
N GLU A 40 10.26 -8.71 3.57
CA GLU A 40 8.96 -8.92 4.24
C GLU A 40 8.75 -7.94 5.40
N ASN A 41 9.79 -7.65 6.19
CA ASN A 41 9.68 -6.70 7.30
C ASN A 41 9.39 -5.27 6.81
N ALA A 42 9.87 -4.91 5.62
CA ALA A 42 9.54 -3.62 5.03
C ALA A 42 8.06 -3.54 4.65
N ILE A 43 7.48 -4.63 4.11
CA ILE A 43 6.04 -4.72 3.85
C ILE A 43 5.23 -4.63 5.15
N ARG A 44 5.63 -5.40 6.18
CA ARG A 44 4.96 -5.37 7.49
C ARG A 44 5.01 -3.98 8.13
N LEU A 45 6.13 -3.28 7.99
CA LEU A 45 6.25 -1.90 8.46
C LEU A 45 5.31 -0.95 7.71
N LEU A 46 5.23 -1.06 6.38
CA LEU A 46 4.31 -0.24 5.58
C LEU A 46 2.84 -0.50 5.96
N GLN A 47 2.46 -1.75 6.15
CA GLN A 47 1.12 -2.13 6.62
C GLN A 47 0.84 -1.54 8.00
N TYR A 48 1.79 -1.65 8.94
CA TYR A 48 1.63 -1.03 10.26
C TYR A 48 1.45 0.49 10.17
N LEU A 49 2.18 1.18 9.29
CA LEU A 49 2.05 2.62 9.10
C LEU A 49 0.70 3.00 8.48
N GLU A 50 0.19 2.21 7.53
CA GLU A 50 -1.14 2.34 6.94
C GLU A 50 -2.22 2.19 8.03
N ASP A 51 -2.16 1.13 8.83
CA ASP A 51 -3.11 0.90 9.94
C ASP A 51 -3.11 2.07 10.93
N GLN A 52 -1.92 2.60 11.27
CA GLN A 52 -1.80 3.75 12.17
C GLN A 52 -2.39 5.02 11.56
N TYR A 53 -2.28 5.20 10.24
CA TYR A 53 -2.88 6.33 9.54
C TYR A 53 -4.41 6.21 9.55
N ASP A 54 -4.94 5.03 9.25
CA ASP A 54 -6.38 4.76 9.26
C ASP A 54 -7.00 4.98 10.64
N ILE A 55 -6.32 4.54 11.71
CA ILE A 55 -6.76 4.80 13.09
C ILE A 55 -6.85 6.32 13.34
N ARG A 56 -5.84 7.09 12.94
CA ARG A 56 -5.84 8.55 13.14
C ARG A 56 -6.95 9.25 12.37
N GLU A 57 -7.21 8.84 11.13
CA GLU A 57 -8.29 9.40 10.34
C GLU A 57 -9.67 9.03 10.93
N ALA A 58 -9.81 7.81 11.47
CA ALA A 58 -11.02 7.40 12.19
C ALA A 58 -11.24 8.23 13.47
N GLU A 59 -10.19 8.45 14.27
CA GLU A 59 -10.25 9.30 15.48
C GLU A 59 -10.61 10.75 15.13
N LYS A 60 -10.03 11.28 14.06
CA LYS A 60 -10.33 12.62 13.57
C LYS A 60 -11.79 12.74 13.12
N ALA A 61 -12.29 11.77 12.34
CA ALA A 61 -13.68 11.73 11.92
C ALA A 61 -14.63 11.65 13.13
N ALA A 62 -14.31 10.85 14.14
CA ALA A 62 -15.08 10.77 15.38
C ALA A 62 -15.13 12.13 16.10
N ALA A 63 -14.00 12.82 16.23
CA ALA A 63 -13.94 14.14 16.85
C ALA A 63 -14.72 15.21 16.06
N GLU A 64 -14.71 15.15 14.73
CA GLU A 64 -15.50 16.04 13.87
C GLU A 64 -17.00 15.81 14.05
N ILE A 65 -17.42 14.56 14.22
CA ILE A 65 -18.81 14.19 14.52
C ILE A 65 -19.22 14.70 15.90
N GLU A 66 -18.42 14.43 16.93
CA GLU A 66 -18.71 14.85 18.31
C GLU A 66 -18.75 16.38 18.47
N SER A 67 -17.89 17.10 17.75
CA SER A 67 -17.88 18.56 17.75
C SER A 67 -18.97 19.20 16.88
N GLY A 68 -19.79 18.39 16.20
CA GLY A 68 -20.87 18.86 15.32
C GLY A 68 -20.38 19.54 14.04
N LYS A 69 -19.11 19.34 13.66
CA LYS A 69 -18.52 19.87 12.43
C LYS A 69 -18.69 18.95 11.23
N ALA A 70 -18.94 17.66 11.48
CA ALA A 70 -19.16 16.68 10.42
C ALA A 70 -20.52 16.87 9.74
N VAL A 71 -20.51 16.83 8.41
CA VAL A 71 -21.73 16.69 7.62
C VAL A 71 -22.04 15.21 7.49
N LEU A 72 -23.19 14.79 8.02
CA LEU A 72 -23.65 13.41 7.93
C LEU A 72 -24.53 13.25 6.69
N PHE A 73 -24.20 12.28 5.83
CA PHE A 73 -25.00 11.94 4.65
C PHE A 73 -25.77 10.65 4.91
N SER A 74 -27.01 10.59 4.43
CA SER A 74 -27.73 9.31 4.41
C SER A 74 -27.16 8.39 3.33
N LEU A 75 -27.39 7.09 3.47
CA LEU A 75 -27.02 6.12 2.44
C LEU A 75 -27.72 6.41 1.09
N GLU A 76 -28.93 6.97 1.13
CA GLU A 76 -29.69 7.34 -0.07
C GLU A 76 -29.10 8.55 -0.79
N ASP A 77 -28.61 9.54 -0.03
CA ASP A 77 -27.91 10.70 -0.61
C ASP A 77 -26.62 10.26 -1.29
N ILE A 78 -25.83 9.41 -0.63
CA ILE A 78 -24.59 8.85 -1.18
C ILE A 78 -24.88 8.07 -2.47
N LYS A 79 -25.91 7.21 -2.46
CA LYS A 79 -26.29 6.44 -3.65
C LYS A 79 -26.71 7.34 -4.81
N ARG A 80 -27.46 8.41 -4.54
CA ARG A 80 -27.87 9.37 -5.57
C ARG A 80 -26.68 10.12 -6.15
N GLU A 81 -25.76 10.57 -5.32
CA GLU A 81 -24.55 11.28 -5.76
C GLU A 81 -23.59 10.36 -6.55
N ALA A 82 -23.49 9.09 -6.15
CA ALA A 82 -22.70 8.08 -6.85
C ALA A 82 -23.37 7.51 -8.12
N GLY A 83 -24.61 7.92 -8.44
CA GLY A 83 -25.35 7.42 -9.61
C GLY A 83 -25.79 5.95 -9.51
N LEU A 84 -26.04 5.48 -8.28
CA LEU A 84 -26.44 4.10 -7.97
C LEU A 84 -27.96 3.95 -7.72
N LEU A 85 -28.72 5.03 -7.90
CA LEU A 85 -30.18 5.13 -7.79
C LEU A 85 -30.77 5.87 -9.00
#